data_AF-A0A9P1MCA2-F1
#
_entry.id   AF-A0A9P1MCA2-F1
#
_cell.length_a   1.000
_cell.length_b   1.000
_cell.length_c   1.000
_cell.angle_alpha   90.00
_cell.angle_beta   90.00
_cell.angle_gamma   90.00
#
_symmetry.space_group_name_H-M   'P 1'
#
loop_
_entity.id
_entity.type
_entity.pdbx_description
1 polymer ?
#
loop_
_entity_poly.entity_id
_entity_poly.type
_entity_poly.pdbx_seq_one_letter_code
_entity_poly.pdbx_strand_id
1 'polypeptide(L)'
;MGFARIVISCRDLKARVLACQYWSQRHTLFEGYDDGVCLTDDAWFGVTPEPLARQIAYEVSGASSSKTTIVDLFAGDRDTLACAQNNAKIYELTDEITWVHGDSFEYLRLALEEPEKLHEALRIDPASTILFGSPPWGGPGYRTDEVFNLHKMEPYNLRQLHQAYKSFDHALYLPRTSDLRASKALVAWIPAENSSHPTFYYGDD
;
A
#
# COMPACT_ATOMS: atom_id res chain seq x y z
N MET A 1 14.60 -15.84 -7.27
CA MET A 1 14.50 -14.60 -8.08
C MET A 1 13.96 -13.55 -7.13
N GLY A 2 14.82 -12.66 -6.66
CA GLY A 2 14.45 -11.62 -5.69
C GLY A 2 13.48 -10.65 -6.34
N PHE A 3 12.38 -10.37 -5.64
CA PHE A 3 11.47 -9.31 -6.05
C PHE A 3 12.07 -8.02 -5.48
N ALA A 4 12.34 -7.03 -6.33
CA ALA A 4 12.73 -5.71 -5.81
C ALA A 4 11.47 -5.09 -5.18
N ARG A 5 11.45 -4.94 -3.85
CA ARG A 5 10.33 -4.31 -3.16
C ARG A 5 10.71 -2.88 -2.84
N ILE A 6 10.02 -1.92 -3.44
CA ILE A 6 10.25 -0.49 -3.15
C ILE A 6 9.15 -0.01 -2.23
N VAL A 7 9.53 0.66 -1.14
CA VAL A 7 8.59 1.22 -0.17
C VAL A 7 8.73 2.73 -0.18
N ILE A 8 7.64 3.44 -0.46
CA ILE A 8 7.58 4.89 -0.62
C ILE A 8 6.60 5.50 0.39
N SER A 9 7.09 6.51 1.12
CA SER A 9 6.32 7.27 2.10
C SER A 9 6.01 8.68 1.62
N CYS A 10 4.72 9.00 1.41
CA CYS A 10 4.26 10.33 1.01
C CYS A 10 4.34 11.35 2.16
N ARG A 11 4.63 12.62 1.86
CA ARG A 11 4.80 13.68 2.87
C ARG A 11 3.45 14.15 3.44
N ASP A 12 3.33 14.08 4.78
CA ASP A 12 2.32 14.67 5.68
C ASP A 12 0.84 14.24 5.52
N LEU A 13 0.35 13.50 6.53
CA LEU A 13 -1.04 13.49 7.03
C LEU A 13 -0.99 13.20 8.54
N LYS A 14 -1.10 14.23 9.37
CA LYS A 14 -1.18 14.07 10.83
C LYS A 14 -2.62 13.95 11.31
N ALA A 15 -2.93 12.95 12.11
CA ALA A 15 -4.08 12.94 13.02
C ALA A 15 -3.80 12.06 14.25
N ARG A 16 -3.99 12.61 15.46
CA ARG A 16 -3.53 12.07 16.76
C ARG A 16 -4.58 11.24 17.53
N VAL A 17 -4.06 10.21 18.24
CA VAL A 17 -4.43 9.55 19.53
C VAL A 17 -5.75 8.79 19.67
N LEU A 18 -5.64 7.48 19.98
CA LEU A 18 -6.48 6.58 20.85
C LEU A 18 -6.01 5.09 20.76
N ALA A 19 -4.91 4.69 21.43
CA ALA A 19 -4.23 3.40 21.20
C ALA A 19 -4.80 2.16 21.94
N CYS A 20 -5.64 2.30 22.97
CA CYS A 20 -5.96 1.18 23.89
C CYS A 20 -6.79 0.02 23.30
N GLN A 21 -7.62 0.26 22.27
CA GLN A 21 -8.49 -0.81 21.72
C GLN A 21 -7.77 -1.74 20.74
N TYR A 22 -6.67 -1.30 20.13
CA TYR A 22 -5.91 -2.08 19.13
C TYR A 22 -4.80 -2.92 19.77
N TRP A 23 -4.27 -2.48 20.92
CA TRP A 23 -3.25 -3.22 21.68
C TRP A 23 -3.70 -4.65 22.07
N SER A 24 -4.98 -4.84 22.42
CA SER A 24 -5.50 -6.16 22.75
C SER A 24 -5.47 -7.13 21.57
N GLN A 25 -5.44 -6.62 20.33
CA GLN A 25 -5.41 -7.37 19.08
C GLN A 25 -3.99 -7.50 18.49
N ARG A 26 -2.95 -7.05 19.20
CA ARG A 26 -1.58 -6.99 18.66
C ARG A 26 -1.07 -8.33 18.09
N HIS A 27 -1.39 -9.47 18.72
CA HIS A 27 -1.02 -10.80 18.22
C HIS A 27 -1.88 -11.29 17.04
N THR A 28 -3.05 -10.68 16.84
CA THR A 28 -3.87 -10.90 15.63
C THR A 28 -3.39 -10.02 14.48
N LEU A 29 -2.83 -8.84 14.79
CA LEU A 29 -2.23 -7.95 13.80
C LEU A 29 -0.87 -8.43 13.34
N PHE A 30 -0.03 -8.92 14.27
CA PHE A 30 1.32 -9.42 13.99
C PHE A 30 1.63 -10.66 14.83
N GLU A 31 1.99 -11.74 14.17
CA GLU A 31 2.42 -12.97 14.85
C GLU A 31 3.75 -12.75 15.59
N GLY A 32 4.67 -12.00 14.97
CA GLY A 32 5.97 -11.63 15.53
C GLY A 32 5.93 -10.48 16.53
N TYR A 33 4.78 -10.16 17.13
CA TYR A 33 4.65 -8.98 18.00
C TYR A 33 5.65 -9.00 19.18
N ASP A 34 5.77 -10.15 19.85
CA ASP A 34 6.68 -10.33 20.99
C ASP A 34 8.16 -10.37 20.58
N ASP A 35 8.46 -10.51 19.28
CA ASP A 35 9.82 -10.49 18.73
C ASP A 35 10.32 -9.06 18.45
N GLY A 36 9.53 -8.05 18.81
CA GLY A 36 9.92 -6.64 18.77
C GLY A 36 9.34 -5.86 17.60
N VAL A 37 8.17 -6.27 17.06
CA VAL A 37 7.47 -5.50 16.04
C VAL A 37 7.19 -4.08 16.53
N CYS A 38 7.56 -3.12 15.70
CA CYS A 38 7.41 -1.69 15.91
C CYS A 38 6.20 -1.17 15.15
N LEU A 39 5.38 -0.37 15.81
CA LEU A 39 4.29 0.40 15.23
C LEU A 39 4.28 1.79 15.86
N THR A 40 4.05 2.82 15.04
CA THR A 40 3.76 4.18 15.54
C THR A 40 2.34 4.24 16.11
N ASP A 41 2.07 5.24 16.95
CA ASP A 41 0.73 5.44 17.54
C ASP A 41 -0.38 5.51 16.47
N ASP A 42 -0.09 6.17 15.35
CA ASP A 42 -1.06 6.36 14.26
C ASP A 42 -1.17 5.11 13.36
N ALA A 43 -0.11 4.30 13.25
CA ALA A 43 -0.15 3.06 12.46
C ALA A 43 -1.15 2.03 13.04
N TRP A 44 -1.41 2.04 14.35
CA TRP A 44 -2.36 1.11 14.98
C TRP A 44 -3.77 1.15 14.39
N PHE A 45 -4.20 2.27 13.78
CA PHE A 45 -5.55 2.42 13.24
C PHE A 45 -5.72 1.93 11.80
N GLY A 46 -4.62 1.89 11.05
CA GLY A 46 -4.63 1.69 9.60
C GLY A 46 -3.69 0.58 9.13
N VAL A 47 -2.91 -0.03 10.03
CA VAL A 47 -2.01 -1.11 9.67
C VAL A 47 -2.79 -2.28 9.10
N THR A 48 -2.37 -2.75 7.93
CA THR A 48 -2.88 -3.99 7.33
C THR A 48 -2.42 -5.16 8.20
N PRO A 49 -3.33 -5.97 8.78
CA PRO A 49 -2.95 -7.13 9.57
C PRO A 49 -2.04 -8.08 8.76
N GLU A 50 -1.05 -8.67 9.41
CA GLU A 50 -0.04 -9.53 8.78
C GLU A 50 -0.65 -10.66 7.92
N PRO A 51 -1.68 -11.41 8.37
CA PRO A 51 -2.30 -12.45 7.52
C PRO A 51 -2.86 -11.89 6.21
N LEU A 52 -3.49 -10.71 6.26
CA LEU A 52 -4.02 -10.03 5.09
C LEU A 52 -2.90 -9.49 4.21
N ALA A 53 -1.86 -8.90 4.79
CA ALA A 53 -0.69 -8.43 4.06
C ALA A 53 0.01 -9.58 3.30
N ARG A 54 0.13 -10.76 3.91
CA ARG A 54 0.67 -11.97 3.26
C ARG A 54 -0.21 -12.42 2.10
N GLN A 55 -1.53 -12.42 2.28
CA GLN A 55 -2.47 -12.79 1.21
C GLN A 55 -2.36 -11.82 0.03
N ILE A 56 -2.37 -10.50 0.28
CA ILE A 56 -2.18 -9.48 -0.75
C ILE A 56 -0.85 -9.70 -1.48
N ALA A 57 0.25 -9.90 -0.75
CA ALA A 57 1.56 -10.15 -1.36
C ALA A 57 1.56 -11.41 -2.24
N TYR A 58 0.92 -12.49 -1.78
CA TYR A 58 0.77 -13.73 -2.54
C TYR A 58 -0.01 -13.50 -3.84
N GLU A 59 -1.16 -12.85 -3.77
CA GLU A 59 -2.01 -12.57 -4.93
C GLU A 59 -1.32 -11.64 -5.94
N VAL A 60 -0.71 -10.56 -5.46
CA VAL A 60 0.06 -9.61 -6.28
C VAL A 60 1.22 -10.32 -6.98
N SER A 61 1.93 -11.21 -6.29
CA SER A 61 3.03 -12.00 -6.89
C SER A 61 2.53 -13.04 -7.90
N GLY A 62 1.31 -13.55 -7.72
CA GLY A 62 0.68 -14.53 -8.61
C GLY A 62 -0.01 -13.93 -9.83
N ALA A 63 -0.27 -12.60 -9.83
CA ALA A 63 -1.01 -11.93 -10.89
C ALA A 63 -0.33 -12.04 -12.27
N SER A 64 1.00 -12.04 -12.30
CA SER A 64 1.76 -12.29 -13.53
C SER A 64 3.22 -12.65 -13.22
N SER A 65 3.77 -13.63 -13.94
CA SER A 65 5.18 -14.02 -13.85
C SER A 65 6.15 -12.96 -14.39
N SER A 66 5.66 -11.98 -15.15
CA SER A 66 6.48 -10.85 -15.63
C SER A 66 6.68 -9.77 -14.58
N LYS A 67 5.93 -9.80 -13.48
CA LYS A 67 5.97 -8.79 -12.43
C LYS A 67 6.98 -9.19 -11.38
N THR A 68 8.05 -8.41 -11.30
CA THR A 68 9.20 -8.68 -10.42
C THR A 68 9.42 -7.58 -9.40
N THR A 69 8.73 -6.45 -9.54
CA THR A 69 8.86 -5.29 -8.66
C THR A 69 7.50 -4.91 -8.09
N ILE A 70 7.44 -4.70 -6.78
CA ILE A 70 6.25 -4.14 -6.10
C ILE A 70 6.67 -2.80 -5.49
N VAL A 71 5.88 -1.76 -5.72
CA VAL A 71 6.09 -0.44 -5.12
C VAL A 71 4.92 -0.12 -4.20
N ASP A 72 5.15 -0.05 -2.89
CA ASP A 72 4.17 0.49 -1.93
C ASP A 72 4.26 2.02 -1.93
N LEU A 73 3.17 2.70 -2.26
CA LEU A 73 3.12 4.15 -2.44
C LEU A 73 2.65 4.93 -1.19
N PHE A 74 2.18 4.23 -0.15
CA PHE A 74 1.61 4.85 1.06
C PHE A 74 2.07 4.16 2.35
N ALA A 75 3.38 4.03 2.52
CA ALA A 75 3.96 3.32 3.66
C ALA A 75 4.02 4.11 4.99
N GLY A 76 3.27 5.20 5.10
CA GLY A 76 3.23 6.07 6.28
C GLY A 76 4.26 7.20 6.22
N ASP A 77 4.66 7.73 7.38
CA ASP A 77 5.65 8.81 7.51
C ASP A 77 7.07 8.27 7.85
N ARG A 78 8.01 9.16 8.15
CA ARG A 78 9.40 8.79 8.50
C ARG A 78 9.47 7.79 9.66
N ASP A 79 8.67 8.01 10.70
CA ASP A 79 8.72 7.19 11.91
C ASP A 79 8.09 5.82 11.64
N THR A 80 7.04 5.78 10.82
CA THR A 80 6.43 4.55 10.33
C THR A 80 7.42 3.74 9.48
N LEU A 81 8.19 4.41 8.60
CA LEU A 81 9.26 3.77 7.83
C LEU A 81 10.36 3.20 8.71
N ALA A 82 10.75 3.91 9.77
CA ALA A 82 11.74 3.39 10.72
C ALA A 82 11.24 2.12 11.43
N CYS A 83 9.97 2.10 11.84
CA CYS A 83 9.33 0.89 12.36
C CYS A 83 9.29 -0.24 11.31
N ALA A 84 8.93 0.06 10.06
CA ALA A 84 8.89 -0.93 9.00
C ALA A 84 10.28 -1.53 8.71
N GLN A 85 11.34 -0.72 8.75
CA GLN A 85 12.73 -1.18 8.65
C GLN A 85 13.13 -2.07 9.83
N ASN A 86 12.66 -1.79 11.04
CA ASN A 86 12.83 -2.69 12.19
C ASN A 86 12.12 -4.02 11.96
N ASN A 87 10.86 -3.99 11.52
CA ASN A 87 10.07 -5.19 11.28
C ASN A 87 10.69 -6.04 10.17
N ALA A 88 11.20 -5.42 9.10
CA ALA A 88 11.91 -6.14 8.04
C ALA A 88 13.15 -6.90 8.55
N LYS A 89 13.79 -6.47 9.64
CA LYS A 89 14.88 -7.24 10.28
C LYS A 89 14.37 -8.49 10.96
N ILE A 90 13.23 -8.40 11.65
CA ILE A 90 12.59 -9.53 12.34
C ILE A 90 12.22 -10.62 11.34
N TYR A 91 11.73 -10.23 10.16
CA TYR A 91 11.37 -11.16 9.08
C TYR A 91 12.52 -11.49 8.12
N GLU A 92 13.75 -11.02 8.38
CA GLU A 92 14.94 -11.27 7.56
C GLU A 92 14.81 -10.80 6.08
N LEU A 93 14.12 -9.67 5.86
CA LEU A 93 13.83 -9.10 4.53
C LEU A 93 14.64 -7.83 4.20
N THR A 94 15.70 -7.53 4.96
CA THR A 94 16.40 -6.24 4.85
C THR A 94 17.01 -5.97 3.48
N ASP A 95 17.52 -7.01 2.82
CA ASP A 95 18.22 -6.89 1.53
C ASP A 95 17.27 -6.93 0.33
N GLU A 96 15.99 -7.21 0.59
CA GLU A 96 14.94 -7.35 -0.42
C GLU A 96 14.14 -6.06 -0.63
N ILE A 97 14.37 -5.04 0.22
CA ILE A 97 13.56 -3.81 0.26
C ILE A 97 14.41 -2.57 0.06
N THR A 98 14.05 -1.78 -0.96
CA THR A 98 14.56 -0.43 -1.18
C THR A 98 13.62 0.58 -0.54
N TRP A 99 14.12 1.32 0.44
CA TRP A 99 13.34 2.30 1.20
C TRP A 99 13.48 3.71 0.63
N VAL A 100 12.36 4.37 0.38
CA VAL A 100 12.29 5.75 -0.10
C VAL A 100 11.31 6.54 0.77
N HIS A 101 11.76 7.67 1.28
CA HIS A 101 10.87 8.65 1.90
C HIS A 101 10.72 9.84 0.96
N GLY A 102 9.54 10.00 0.37
CA GLY A 102 9.29 11.00 -0.66
C GLY A 102 7.85 10.97 -1.18
N ASP A 103 7.42 12.08 -1.77
CA ASP A 103 6.08 12.17 -2.36
C ASP A 103 5.91 11.13 -3.48
N SER A 104 4.90 10.26 -3.35
CA SER A 104 4.70 9.13 -4.25
C SER A 104 4.27 9.56 -5.65
N PHE A 105 3.51 10.66 -5.77
CA PHE A 105 3.11 11.22 -7.06
C PHE A 105 4.32 11.80 -7.79
N GLU A 106 5.17 12.55 -7.09
CA GLU A 106 6.40 13.08 -7.67
C GLU A 106 7.38 11.96 -8.05
N TYR A 107 7.49 10.90 -7.23
CA TYR A 107 8.28 9.72 -7.58
C TYR A 107 7.78 9.07 -8.87
N LEU A 108 6.48 8.81 -9.00
CA LEU A 108 5.92 8.19 -10.20
C LEU A 108 6.09 9.09 -11.43
N ARG A 109 5.91 10.41 -11.29
CA ARG A 109 6.17 11.38 -12.36
C ARG A 109 7.62 11.29 -12.82
N LEU A 110 8.58 11.34 -11.89
CA LEU A 110 10.01 11.21 -12.21
C LEU A 110 10.33 9.85 -12.84
N ALA A 111 9.74 8.76 -12.34
CA ALA A 111 9.97 7.41 -12.86
C ALA A 111 9.51 7.25 -14.32
N LEU A 112 8.44 7.95 -14.71
CA LEU A 112 7.89 7.89 -16.06
C LEU A 112 8.50 8.92 -17.03
N GLU A 113 8.74 10.13 -16.56
CA GLU A 113 9.08 11.27 -17.43
C GLU A 113 10.59 11.58 -17.45
N GLU A 114 11.27 11.42 -16.32
CA GLU A 114 12.66 11.86 -16.12
C GLU A 114 13.47 10.84 -15.29
N PRO A 115 13.47 9.52 -15.66
CA PRO A 115 14.04 8.45 -14.84
C PRO A 115 15.55 8.63 -14.61
N GLU A 116 16.24 9.37 -15.46
CA GLU A 116 17.65 9.73 -15.28
C GLU A 116 17.90 10.59 -14.03
N LYS A 117 16.90 11.32 -13.54
CA LYS A 117 16.97 12.08 -12.27
C LYS A 117 16.87 11.17 -11.04
N LEU A 118 16.34 9.96 -11.20
CA LEU A 118 16.32 8.96 -10.14
C LEU A 118 17.65 8.22 -10.08
N HIS A 119 18.05 7.86 -8.86
CA HIS A 119 19.12 6.90 -8.63
C HIS A 119 18.77 5.57 -9.33
N GLU A 120 19.77 4.87 -9.85
CA GLU A 120 19.57 3.64 -10.64
C GLU A 120 18.71 2.60 -9.91
N ALA A 121 18.97 2.39 -8.61
CA ALA A 121 18.19 1.47 -7.76
C ALA A 121 16.71 1.87 -7.56
N LEU A 122 16.30 3.07 -7.97
CA LEU A 122 14.93 3.58 -7.86
C LEU A 122 14.21 3.63 -9.21
N ARG A 123 14.88 3.27 -10.30
CA ARG A 123 14.24 3.22 -11.62
C ARG A 123 13.37 1.98 -11.69
N ILE A 124 12.15 2.13 -12.18
CA ILE A 124 11.17 1.06 -12.32
C ILE A 124 10.68 0.98 -13.76
N ASP A 125 10.33 -0.23 -14.19
CA ASP A 125 9.74 -0.48 -15.50
C ASP A 125 8.24 -0.83 -15.32
N PRO A 126 7.31 -0.05 -15.91
CA PRO A 126 5.88 -0.35 -15.82
C PRO A 126 5.49 -1.76 -16.25
N ALA A 127 6.21 -2.37 -17.20
CA ALA A 127 5.90 -3.73 -17.66
C ALA A 127 6.16 -4.79 -16.57
N SER A 128 7.19 -4.58 -15.73
CA SER A 128 7.60 -5.51 -14.67
C SER A 128 7.25 -5.05 -13.25
N THR A 129 6.58 -3.89 -13.13
CA THR A 129 6.21 -3.30 -11.84
C THR A 129 4.71 -3.37 -11.57
N ILE A 130 4.36 -3.57 -10.31
CA ILE A 130 3.01 -3.41 -9.76
C ILE A 130 3.07 -2.33 -8.68
N LEU A 131 2.09 -1.43 -8.69
CA LEU A 131 1.92 -0.46 -7.61
C LEU A 131 0.94 -1.02 -6.57
N PHE A 132 1.29 -0.92 -5.30
CA PHE A 132 0.36 -1.13 -4.19
C PHE A 132 0.10 0.23 -3.52
N GLY A 133 -1.16 0.51 -3.23
CA GLY A 133 -1.55 1.73 -2.53
C GLY A 133 -2.58 1.48 -1.44
N SER A 134 -2.24 1.85 -0.22
CA SER A 134 -3.13 1.97 0.94
C SER A 134 -3.36 3.45 1.28
N PRO A 135 -4.04 4.22 0.41
CA PRO A 135 -4.20 5.65 0.61
C PRO A 135 -4.96 5.95 1.91
N PRO A 136 -4.76 7.14 2.51
CA PRO A 136 -5.66 7.65 3.55
C PRO A 136 -7.10 7.74 3.04
N TRP A 137 -8.07 7.46 3.91
CA TRP A 137 -9.50 7.44 3.56
C TRP A 137 -10.29 8.65 4.10
N GLY A 138 -9.61 9.67 4.64
CA GLY A 138 -10.26 10.85 5.22
C GLY A 138 -10.63 10.75 6.72
N GLY A 139 -9.99 9.86 7.48
CA GLY A 139 -10.14 9.77 8.94
C GLY A 139 -11.33 8.92 9.42
N PRO A 140 -11.52 8.70 10.74
CA PRO A 140 -12.36 7.62 11.30
C PRO A 140 -13.86 7.67 10.97
N GLY A 141 -14.34 8.78 10.38
CA GLY A 141 -15.71 8.92 9.87
C GLY A 141 -16.07 7.93 8.75
N TYR A 142 -15.10 7.28 8.11
CA TYR A 142 -15.37 6.24 7.09
C TYR A 142 -16.21 5.06 7.61
N ARG A 143 -16.29 4.87 8.93
CA ARG A 143 -17.01 3.75 9.58
C ARG A 143 -18.51 3.94 9.69
N THR A 144 -19.04 5.16 9.47
CA THR A 144 -20.46 5.46 9.67
C THR A 144 -21.30 5.32 8.41
N ASP A 145 -20.67 5.30 7.24
CA ASP A 145 -21.38 5.21 5.97
C ASP A 145 -21.70 3.74 5.65
N GLU A 146 -22.97 3.43 5.35
CA GLU A 146 -23.39 2.12 4.85
C GLU A 146 -22.63 1.75 3.56
N VAL A 147 -22.30 2.76 2.76
CA VAL A 147 -21.53 2.66 1.52
C VAL A 147 -20.50 3.79 1.47
N PHE A 148 -19.21 3.44 1.48
CA PHE A 148 -18.12 4.41 1.46
C PHE A 148 -17.94 5.01 0.06
N ASN A 149 -17.98 6.34 -0.02
CA ASN A 149 -17.88 7.06 -1.28
C ASN A 149 -16.41 7.39 -1.63
N LEU A 150 -15.84 6.61 -2.56
CA LEU A 150 -14.47 6.74 -3.06
C LEU A 150 -14.17 8.09 -3.75
N HIS A 151 -15.19 8.87 -4.12
CA HIS A 151 -15.00 10.22 -4.66
C HIS A 151 -14.77 11.28 -3.59
N LYS A 152 -15.06 10.97 -2.33
CA LYS A 152 -14.93 11.89 -1.18
C LYS A 152 -13.72 11.57 -0.31
N MET A 153 -12.86 10.64 -0.74
CA MET A 153 -11.61 10.36 -0.02
C MET A 153 -10.72 11.60 0.00
N GLU A 154 -10.15 11.87 1.16
CA GLU A 154 -9.19 12.95 1.38
C GLU A 154 -7.85 12.38 1.84
N PRO A 155 -6.73 12.95 1.40
CA PRO A 155 -6.62 14.12 0.53
C PRO A 155 -6.67 13.78 -0.97
N TYR A 156 -6.83 12.50 -1.31
CA TYR A 156 -6.90 12.02 -2.69
C TYR A 156 -8.13 11.16 -2.91
N ASN A 157 -8.90 11.50 -3.93
CA ASN A 157 -9.99 10.65 -4.40
C ASN A 157 -9.48 9.56 -5.35
N LEU A 158 -10.32 8.55 -5.58
CA LEU A 158 -9.98 7.42 -6.46
C LEU A 158 -9.57 7.86 -7.88
N ARG A 159 -10.17 8.94 -8.41
CA ARG A 159 -9.83 9.44 -9.75
C ARG A 159 -8.40 9.98 -9.79
N GLN A 160 -7.99 10.75 -8.78
CA GLN A 160 -6.63 11.26 -8.69
C GLN A 160 -5.61 10.13 -8.56
N LEU A 161 -5.89 9.13 -7.72
CA LEU A 161 -5.06 7.94 -7.57
C LEU A 161 -4.94 7.17 -8.89
N HIS A 162 -6.06 6.87 -9.54
CA HIS A 162 -6.07 6.15 -10.81
C HIS A 162 -5.32 6.92 -11.91
N GLN A 163 -5.50 8.24 -11.99
CA GLN A 163 -4.79 9.07 -12.97
C GLN A 163 -3.26 9.02 -12.79
N ALA A 164 -2.78 8.95 -11.55
CA ALA A 164 -1.36 8.81 -11.28
C ALA A 164 -0.84 7.39 -11.60
N TYR A 165 -1.67 6.36 -11.44
CA TYR A 165 -1.24 4.96 -11.47
C TYR A 165 -1.49 4.26 -12.81
N LYS A 166 -2.27 4.87 -13.70
CA LYS A 166 -2.76 4.30 -14.96
C LYS A 166 -1.71 3.68 -15.89
N SER A 167 -0.45 4.08 -15.78
CA SER A 167 0.67 3.50 -16.55
C SER A 167 1.14 2.14 -16.01
N PHE A 168 0.72 1.76 -14.81
CA PHE A 168 1.10 0.54 -14.11
C PHE A 168 -0.13 -0.29 -13.76
N ASP A 169 0.05 -1.61 -13.65
CA ASP A 169 -0.92 -2.43 -12.94
C ASP A 169 -0.86 -2.04 -11.46
N HIS A 170 -2.01 -1.88 -10.81
CA HIS A 170 -2.07 -1.38 -9.45
C HIS A 170 -3.16 -2.05 -8.59
N ALA A 171 -2.82 -2.31 -7.33
CA ALA A 171 -3.71 -2.78 -6.30
C ALA A 171 -3.98 -1.66 -5.29
N LEU A 172 -5.25 -1.37 -5.01
CA LEU A 172 -5.66 -0.40 -4.01
C LEU A 172 -6.33 -1.08 -2.82
N TYR A 173 -5.80 -0.85 -1.62
CA TYR A 173 -6.44 -1.23 -0.36
C TYR A 173 -7.47 -0.17 0.04
N LEU A 174 -8.75 -0.54 0.04
CA LEU A 174 -9.88 0.38 0.17
C LEU A 174 -10.80 -0.02 1.33
N PRO A 175 -11.63 0.91 1.87
CA PRO A 175 -12.59 0.56 2.91
C PRO A 175 -13.54 -0.55 2.48
N ARG A 176 -13.81 -1.49 3.39
CA ARG A 176 -14.70 -2.64 3.13
C ARG A 176 -16.09 -2.26 2.62
N THR A 177 -16.60 -1.09 2.99
CA THR A 177 -17.94 -0.61 2.61
C THR A 177 -17.95 0.13 1.28
N SER A 178 -16.84 0.20 0.55
CA SER A 178 -16.79 0.90 -0.74
C SER A 178 -17.70 0.23 -1.78
N ASP A 179 -18.45 1.03 -2.55
CA ASP A 179 -19.26 0.51 -3.66
C ASP A 179 -18.40 0.23 -4.89
N LEU A 180 -17.70 -0.90 -4.84
CA LEU A 180 -17.05 -1.50 -5.99
C LEU A 180 -17.99 -2.57 -6.55
N ARG A 181 -19.09 -2.11 -7.17
CA ARG A 181 -20.05 -2.91 -7.97
C ARG A 181 -20.56 -4.20 -7.30
N ALA A 182 -20.82 -4.20 -6.00
CA ALA A 182 -21.37 -5.31 -5.20
C ALA A 182 -20.40 -6.36 -4.64
N SER A 183 -19.11 -6.04 -4.45
CA SER A 183 -18.19 -6.87 -3.66
C SER A 183 -17.67 -6.14 -2.42
N LYS A 184 -17.61 -6.81 -1.27
CA LYS A 184 -16.96 -6.34 -0.02
C LYS A 184 -15.43 -6.36 -0.15
N ALA A 185 -14.93 -5.89 -1.28
CA ALA A 185 -13.55 -6.07 -1.65
C ALA A 185 -12.65 -5.16 -0.82
N LEU A 186 -11.66 -5.77 -0.18
CA LEU A 186 -10.56 -5.11 0.53
C LEU A 186 -9.52 -4.58 -0.43
N VAL A 187 -9.31 -5.25 -1.57
CA VAL A 187 -8.34 -4.84 -2.59
C VAL A 187 -8.96 -4.80 -3.98
N ALA A 188 -8.78 -3.68 -4.68
CA ALA A 188 -9.14 -3.51 -6.08
C ALA A 188 -7.89 -3.62 -6.96
N TRP A 189 -7.83 -4.65 -7.81
CA TRP A 189 -6.80 -4.80 -8.84
C TRP A 189 -7.24 -4.11 -10.12
N ILE A 190 -6.43 -3.17 -10.61
CA ILE A 190 -6.71 -2.35 -11.78
C ILE A 190 -5.55 -2.50 -12.77
N PRO A 191 -5.81 -2.98 -14.00
CA PRO A 191 -4.79 -3.11 -15.03
C PRO A 191 -4.34 -1.72 -15.54
N ALA A 192 -3.11 -1.63 -16.04
CA ALA A 192 -2.65 -0.44 -16.77
C ALA A 192 -3.54 -0.13 -17.99
N GLU A 193 -3.60 1.13 -18.45
CA GLU A 193 -4.49 1.59 -19.55
C GLU A 193 -4.36 0.77 -20.86
N ASN A 194 -3.24 0.10 -21.08
CA ASN A 194 -2.97 -0.74 -22.26
C ASN A 194 -2.76 -2.24 -21.93
N SER A 195 -3.07 -2.64 -20.70
CA SER A 195 -2.91 -4.01 -20.23
C SER A 195 -4.16 -4.84 -20.58
N SER A 196 -3.94 -6.10 -20.98
CA SER A 196 -5.01 -7.07 -21.23
C SER A 196 -5.49 -7.78 -19.96
N HIS A 197 -4.87 -7.50 -18.81
CA HIS A 197 -5.27 -8.07 -17.53
C HIS A 197 -6.67 -7.57 -17.14
N PRO A 198 -7.58 -8.43 -16.64
CA PRO A 198 -8.88 -7.97 -16.17
C PRO A 198 -8.77 -7.21 -14.83
N THR A 199 -9.71 -6.31 -14.57
CA THR A 199 -9.95 -5.77 -13.22
C THR A 199 -10.55 -6.88 -12.35
N PHE A 200 -10.00 -7.08 -11.17
CA PHE A 200 -10.54 -8.02 -10.18
C PHE A 200 -10.62 -7.38 -8.79
N TYR A 201 -11.45 -7.96 -7.94
CA TYR A 201 -11.73 -7.46 -6.61
C TYR A 201 -11.54 -8.61 -5.61
N TYR A 202 -10.72 -8.41 -4.59
CA TYR A 202 -10.46 -9.39 -3.53
C TYR A 202 -11.19 -8.96 -2.26
N GLY A 203 -12.03 -9.83 -1.71
CA GLY A 203 -12.74 -9.61 -0.44
C GLY A 203 -12.48 -10.74 0.55
N ASP A 204 -12.82 -10.51 1.83
CA ASP A 204 -12.93 -11.59 2.80
C ASP A 204 -14.17 -12.42 2.43
N ASP A 205 -13.97 -13.63 1.88
CA ASP A 205 -15.03 -14.66 1.79
C ASP A 205 -15.31 -15.28 3.17
#